data_AF-A0A925XUT5-F1
#
_entry.id   AF-A0A925XUT5-F1
#
_cell.length_a   1.000
_cell.length_b   1.000
_cell.length_c   1.000
_cell.angle_alpha   90.00
_cell.angle_beta   90.00
_cell.angle_gamma   90.00
#
_symmetry.space_group_name_H-M   'P 1'
#
loop_
_entity.id
_entity.type
_entity.pdbx_description
1 polymer ?
#
loop_
_entity_poly.entity_id
_entity_poly.type
_entity_poly.pdbx_seq_one_letter_code
_entity_poly.pdbx_strand_id
1 'polypeptide(L)'
;MQTGASGSSSNQVTLGSAAEPTHAPPSSITATPLSGGVALSWSAAPGALSYTVRRSTTSGSNYSIVRSGLTTTSYTNTGLANGTTYYYVVSAINEGGVYADIETANTKQVSAKPGSSSSAKLDEDSTSPYSPNRQNIQADSYSLTAKSIDNDGAKATSSARTISIGAGKLVLLVSGSATLNTADSLVKQRLVLMGFSVSVKADDQATSADANGKALVIISASVDSDLVSTKFRSVPVPVLNWESNLFDDMGMTDSTVGSDYDINDNVKAVQIVNPDHAMAAGLSSSVTVYTDGGKMNWGTPGTNAITIATTTGDEARVVVFGYESGAAMQGINAPARRVGLFLNITEANTLTEDGWALFEAAVRWASESDSEVLYVAGRTSLSAADRAVYHRLTSRGYKVSVVDDDLATSSDAEGKALVMISATSSAAVVNNKFLDVAVPVLSWEAYILDDLGMTNSSSTSLGVASGQTQVTIVNSSRPMAGGLSGTRTLYTASGSMAWGVPGTSAIKIATLKDDSSKVVIFGYEKGAAMPGMEAPARRVGIFLNDIEASSLNSDGWLLFDAAVRWAKGQ
;
A
#
# COMPACT_ATOMS: atom_id res chain seq x y z
N MET A 1 -101.58 -27.27 -17.17
CA MET A 1 -100.87 -25.97 -17.31
C MET A 1 -100.21 -25.65 -15.99
N GLN A 2 -98.94 -25.97 -15.80
CA GLN A 2 -98.08 -25.27 -14.84
C GLN A 2 -96.67 -25.85 -14.83
N THR A 3 -95.76 -24.93 -14.55
CA THR A 3 -94.31 -24.92 -14.68
C THR A 3 -93.61 -25.59 -13.49
N GLY A 4 -92.64 -26.47 -13.77
CA GLY A 4 -91.82 -27.15 -12.76
C GLY A 4 -90.47 -26.48 -12.55
N ALA A 5 -90.18 -26.16 -11.29
CA ALA A 5 -88.93 -25.58 -10.81
C ALA A 5 -87.91 -26.67 -10.45
N SER A 6 -86.63 -26.43 -10.75
CA SER A 6 -85.50 -27.26 -10.30
C SER A 6 -84.65 -26.46 -9.31
N GLY A 7 -84.66 -26.92 -8.05
CA GLY A 7 -83.95 -26.34 -6.93
C GLY A 7 -82.48 -26.74 -6.84
N SER A 8 -81.69 -25.80 -6.35
CA SER A 8 -80.24 -25.82 -6.19
C SER A 8 -79.76 -26.73 -5.05
N SER A 9 -78.66 -27.47 -5.29
CA SER A 9 -77.79 -27.98 -4.22
C SER A 9 -76.35 -27.53 -4.47
N SER A 10 -75.83 -26.85 -3.46
CA SER A 10 -74.49 -26.27 -3.35
C SER A 10 -73.40 -27.34 -3.33
N ASN A 11 -72.52 -27.33 -4.32
CA ASN A 11 -71.15 -27.83 -4.15
C ASN A 11 -70.28 -26.63 -3.78
N GLN A 12 -70.12 -26.37 -2.47
CA GLN A 12 -69.02 -25.55 -1.99
C GLN A 12 -67.72 -26.30 -2.29
N VAL A 13 -66.94 -25.82 -3.26
CA VAL A 13 -65.49 -26.00 -3.22
C VAL A 13 -65.01 -25.02 -2.15
N THR A 14 -64.74 -25.53 -0.96
CA THR A 14 -63.90 -24.83 0.01
C THR A 14 -62.55 -24.64 -0.67
N LEU A 15 -62.31 -23.46 -1.23
CA LEU A 15 -60.95 -23.00 -1.45
C LEU A 15 -60.36 -22.88 -0.05
N GLY A 16 -59.65 -23.93 0.36
CA GLY A 16 -58.82 -23.87 1.55
C GLY A 16 -58.02 -22.58 1.43
N SER A 17 -58.11 -21.71 2.43
CA SER A 17 -57.18 -20.60 2.58
C SER A 17 -55.80 -21.19 2.44
N ALA A 18 -55.18 -21.06 1.27
CA ALA A 18 -53.77 -21.33 1.12
C ALA A 18 -53.13 -20.39 2.13
N ALA A 19 -52.50 -20.97 3.16
CA ALA A 19 -51.72 -20.19 4.08
C ALA A 19 -50.81 -19.30 3.23
N GLU A 20 -50.89 -17.98 3.39
CA GLU A 20 -49.94 -17.10 2.75
C GLU A 20 -48.54 -17.67 3.03
N PRO A 21 -47.66 -17.81 2.02
CA PRO A 21 -46.29 -18.21 2.28
C PRO A 21 -45.73 -17.25 3.33
N THR A 22 -45.51 -17.76 4.53
CA THR A 22 -45.02 -16.97 5.65
C THR A 22 -43.57 -16.63 5.35
N HIS A 23 -43.34 -15.48 4.73
CA HIS A 23 -42.01 -14.96 4.41
C HIS A 23 -41.36 -14.43 5.68
N ALA A 24 -40.69 -15.32 6.42
CA ALA A 24 -39.96 -14.96 7.61
C ALA A 24 -38.69 -14.18 7.27
N PRO A 25 -38.28 -13.20 8.10
CA PRO A 25 -36.98 -12.55 7.95
C PRO A 25 -35.82 -13.55 8.13
N PRO A 26 -34.60 -13.25 7.67
CA PRO A 26 -33.42 -14.05 7.98
C PRO A 26 -33.28 -14.23 9.51
N SER A 27 -33.07 -15.46 9.96
CA SER A 27 -33.24 -15.83 11.37
C SER A 27 -32.02 -15.57 12.26
N SER A 28 -30.81 -15.62 11.69
CA SER A 28 -29.58 -15.27 12.40
C SER A 28 -28.72 -14.34 11.54
N ILE A 29 -28.26 -13.23 12.13
CA ILE A 29 -27.24 -12.35 11.56
C ILE A 29 -26.09 -12.29 12.57
N THR A 30 -24.86 -12.32 12.08
CA THR A 30 -23.64 -12.13 12.86
C THR A 30 -22.89 -10.93 12.32
N ALA A 31 -22.29 -10.17 13.22
CA ALA A 31 -21.47 -9.01 12.89
C ALA A 31 -20.09 -9.18 13.53
N THR A 32 -19.10 -9.49 12.70
CA THR A 32 -17.71 -9.65 13.13
C THR A 32 -16.98 -8.34 12.87
N PRO A 33 -16.47 -7.65 13.92
CA PRO A 33 -15.72 -6.42 13.74
C PRO A 33 -14.42 -6.70 12.97
N LEU A 34 -14.10 -5.82 12.03
CA LEU A 34 -12.83 -5.74 11.33
C LEU A 34 -12.17 -4.39 11.64
N SER A 35 -10.90 -4.19 11.29
CA SER A 35 -10.35 -2.84 11.21
C SER A 35 -10.95 -2.12 10.00
N GLY A 36 -11.52 -0.94 10.21
CA GLY A 36 -12.15 -0.13 9.18
C GLY A 36 -13.47 -0.70 8.64
N GLY A 37 -14.05 -1.73 9.27
CA GLY A 37 -15.22 -2.41 8.71
C GLY A 37 -15.92 -3.42 9.64
N VAL A 38 -17.00 -4.02 9.15
CA VAL A 38 -17.73 -5.12 9.80
C VAL A 38 -18.08 -6.17 8.75
N ALA A 39 -17.68 -7.42 8.97
CA ALA A 39 -18.15 -8.55 8.18
C ALA A 39 -19.50 -9.03 8.74
N LEU A 40 -20.51 -9.07 7.87
CA LEU A 40 -21.84 -9.55 8.19
C LEU A 40 -22.07 -10.90 7.51
N SER A 41 -22.68 -11.82 8.23
CA SER A 41 -23.18 -13.07 7.68
C SER A 41 -24.56 -13.34 8.25
N TRP A 42 -25.46 -13.90 7.45
CA TRP A 42 -26.80 -14.28 7.90
C TRP A 42 -27.24 -15.60 7.31
N SER A 43 -28.28 -16.20 7.90
CA SER A 43 -28.92 -17.39 7.34
C SER A 43 -29.79 -17.04 6.15
N ALA A 44 -29.80 -17.88 5.10
CA ALA A 44 -30.70 -17.68 3.97
C ALA A 44 -32.17 -17.69 4.42
N ALA A 45 -32.97 -16.74 3.94
CA ALA A 45 -34.42 -16.75 4.15
C ALA A 45 -35.10 -17.58 3.05
N PRO A 46 -36.08 -18.46 3.38
CA PRO A 46 -36.83 -19.21 2.38
C PRO A 46 -37.50 -18.29 1.36
N GLY A 47 -37.25 -18.53 0.06
CA GLY A 47 -37.83 -17.74 -1.03
C GLY A 47 -37.12 -16.41 -1.35
N ALA A 48 -35.97 -16.14 -0.73
CA ALA A 48 -35.21 -14.91 -0.97
C ALA A 48 -34.50 -14.87 -2.32
N LEU A 49 -34.82 -13.83 -3.11
CA LEU A 49 -34.14 -13.47 -4.35
C LEU A 49 -32.91 -12.60 -4.07
N SER A 50 -33.01 -11.70 -3.11
CA SER A 50 -31.88 -10.86 -2.69
C SER A 50 -32.03 -10.35 -1.26
N TYR A 51 -30.99 -9.68 -0.74
CA TYR A 51 -30.97 -9.10 0.60
C TYR A 51 -30.59 -7.62 0.56
N THR A 52 -31.14 -6.88 1.52
CA THR A 52 -30.80 -5.47 1.80
C THR A 52 -30.21 -5.34 3.20
N VAL A 53 -28.98 -4.86 3.27
CA VAL A 53 -28.26 -4.54 4.51
C VAL A 53 -28.47 -3.08 4.83
N ARG A 54 -28.89 -2.78 6.07
CA ARG A 54 -29.00 -1.43 6.60
C ARG A 54 -28.12 -1.26 7.83
N ARG A 55 -27.60 -0.04 8.03
CA ARG A 55 -26.73 0.34 9.14
C ARG A 55 -27.23 1.60 9.83
N SER A 56 -27.04 1.69 11.14
CA SER A 56 -27.17 2.90 11.93
C SER A 56 -26.00 3.04 12.91
N THR A 57 -25.70 4.27 13.35
CA THR A 57 -24.82 4.54 14.50
C THR A 57 -25.62 4.68 15.80
N THR A 58 -26.96 4.63 15.73
CA THR A 58 -27.87 4.66 16.87
C THR A 58 -28.63 3.33 16.96
N SER A 59 -28.60 2.70 18.13
CA SER A 59 -29.33 1.44 18.36
C SER A 59 -30.84 1.64 18.11
N GLY A 60 -31.44 0.74 17.35
CA GLY A 60 -32.89 0.62 17.17
C GLY A 60 -33.55 1.63 16.22
N SER A 61 -32.84 2.58 15.62
CA SER A 61 -33.42 3.63 14.77
C SER A 61 -32.46 4.17 13.71
N ASN A 62 -32.95 5.01 12.79
CA ASN A 62 -32.14 5.74 11.78
C ASN A 62 -31.28 4.87 10.85
N TYR A 63 -31.82 3.73 10.45
CA TYR A 63 -31.17 2.82 9.52
C TYR A 63 -31.11 3.36 8.09
N SER A 64 -29.91 3.53 7.56
CA SER A 64 -29.67 3.81 6.14
C SER A 64 -29.28 2.54 5.38
N ILE A 65 -29.74 2.40 4.14
CA ILE A 65 -29.30 1.30 3.25
C ILE A 65 -27.81 1.46 2.98
N VAL A 66 -27.04 0.40 3.25
CA VAL A 66 -25.61 0.33 2.92
C VAL A 66 -25.39 -0.51 1.67
N ARG A 67 -26.22 -1.54 1.47
CA ARG A 67 -26.20 -2.36 0.26
C ARG A 67 -27.55 -3.03 0.04
N SER A 68 -28.01 -3.09 -1.20
CA SER A 68 -29.18 -3.84 -1.65
C SER A 68 -28.82 -4.79 -2.80
N GLY A 69 -29.71 -5.71 -3.13
CA GLY A 69 -29.56 -6.63 -4.27
C GLY A 69 -28.50 -7.72 -4.06
N LEU A 70 -28.19 -8.07 -2.81
CA LEU A 70 -27.22 -9.13 -2.51
C LEU A 70 -27.84 -10.51 -2.74
N THR A 71 -27.25 -11.32 -3.60
CA THR A 71 -27.67 -12.73 -3.82
C THR A 71 -26.93 -13.71 -2.90
N THR A 72 -25.88 -13.24 -2.21
CA THR A 72 -25.14 -13.99 -1.20
C THR A 72 -25.66 -13.68 0.21
N THR A 73 -25.40 -14.58 1.16
CA THR A 73 -25.81 -14.41 2.57
C THR A 73 -24.71 -13.81 3.45
N SER A 74 -23.83 -13.03 2.86
CA SER A 74 -22.75 -12.33 3.54
C SER A 74 -22.43 -11.01 2.84
N TYR A 75 -21.93 -10.05 3.61
CA TYR A 75 -21.51 -8.75 3.14
C TYR A 75 -20.51 -8.11 4.07
N THR A 76 -19.42 -7.57 3.53
CA THR A 76 -18.44 -6.82 4.32
C THR A 76 -18.66 -5.33 4.12
N ASN A 77 -19.04 -4.64 5.19
CA ASN A 77 -19.20 -3.20 5.19
C ASN A 77 -17.87 -2.51 5.57
N THR A 78 -17.24 -1.81 4.63
CA THR A 78 -15.92 -1.17 4.79
C THR A 78 -16.03 0.36 4.89
N GLY A 79 -14.90 1.03 5.19
CA GLY A 79 -14.85 2.50 5.31
C GLY A 79 -15.46 3.04 6.62
N LEU A 80 -15.52 2.22 7.66
CA LEU A 80 -16.08 2.58 8.96
C LEU A 80 -15.00 3.15 9.89
N ALA A 81 -15.34 4.16 10.66
CA ALA A 81 -14.45 4.65 11.73
C ALA A 81 -14.27 3.58 12.82
N ASN A 82 -13.02 3.21 13.11
CA ASN A 82 -12.68 2.35 14.23
C ASN A 82 -13.10 3.00 15.56
N GLY A 83 -13.42 2.19 16.56
CA GLY A 83 -13.85 2.67 17.86
C GLY A 83 -15.35 3.02 17.95
N THR A 84 -16.03 3.18 16.82
CA THR A 84 -17.47 3.53 16.75
C THR A 84 -18.32 2.28 16.65
N THR A 85 -19.38 2.17 17.45
CA THR A 85 -20.31 1.04 17.37
C THR A 85 -21.32 1.26 16.24
N TYR A 86 -21.44 0.29 15.34
CA TYR A 86 -22.44 0.30 14.27
C TYR A 86 -23.44 -0.82 14.48
N TYR A 87 -24.70 -0.53 14.20
CA TYR A 87 -25.85 -1.43 14.33
C TYR A 87 -26.34 -1.83 12.94
N TYR A 88 -26.62 -3.12 12.75
CA TYR A 88 -27.00 -3.68 11.47
C TYR A 88 -28.28 -4.50 11.57
N VAL A 89 -29.09 -4.36 10.52
CA VAL A 89 -30.24 -5.22 10.24
C VAL A 89 -30.24 -5.61 8.77
N VAL A 90 -30.78 -6.78 8.47
CA VAL A 90 -30.92 -7.28 7.10
C VAL A 90 -32.36 -7.70 6.85
N SER A 91 -32.90 -7.35 5.69
CA SER A 91 -34.18 -7.84 5.18
C SER A 91 -33.93 -8.67 3.91
N ALA A 92 -34.82 -9.62 3.64
CA ALA A 92 -34.86 -10.35 2.38
C ALA A 92 -35.87 -9.69 1.43
N ILE A 93 -35.61 -9.82 0.14
CA ILE A 93 -36.55 -9.50 -0.94
C ILE A 93 -36.96 -10.82 -1.57
N ASN A 94 -38.27 -11.10 -1.54
CA ASN A 94 -38.86 -12.33 -2.06
C ASN A 94 -39.82 -12.01 -3.20
N GLU A 95 -40.08 -12.98 -4.07
CA GLU A 95 -41.15 -12.88 -5.06
C GLU A 95 -42.51 -12.94 -4.35
N GLY A 96 -43.29 -11.86 -4.43
CA GLY A 96 -44.68 -11.85 -4.01
C GLY A 96 -45.60 -12.42 -5.08
N GLY A 97 -46.90 -12.43 -4.80
CA GLY A 97 -47.91 -12.81 -5.78
C GLY A 97 -47.80 -12.02 -7.09
N VAL A 98 -48.50 -12.51 -8.10
CA VAL A 98 -48.26 -12.48 -9.56
C VAL A 98 -47.23 -11.51 -10.19
N TYR A 99 -46.85 -10.31 -9.70
CA TYR A 99 -45.70 -9.54 -10.23
C TYR A 99 -45.06 -8.51 -9.25
N ALA A 100 -44.98 -8.74 -7.93
CA ALA A 100 -44.38 -7.75 -7.00
C ALA A 100 -43.34 -8.33 -6.03
N ASP A 101 -42.16 -7.72 -5.93
CA ASP A 101 -41.16 -8.01 -4.91
C ASP A 101 -41.66 -7.56 -3.52
N ILE A 102 -41.61 -8.46 -2.54
CA ILE A 102 -41.96 -8.16 -1.14
C ILE A 102 -40.69 -8.12 -0.29
N GLU A 103 -40.45 -6.99 0.35
CA GLU A 103 -39.42 -6.86 1.39
C GLU A 103 -39.93 -7.43 2.72
N THR A 104 -39.21 -8.40 3.29
CA THR A 104 -39.54 -8.97 4.60
C THR A 104 -39.25 -7.99 5.73
N ALA A 105 -39.72 -8.31 6.93
CA ALA A 105 -39.21 -7.66 8.14
C ALA A 105 -37.67 -7.76 8.24
N ASN A 106 -37.07 -6.88 9.02
CA ASN A 106 -35.65 -6.92 9.34
C ASN A 106 -35.32 -8.08 10.28
N THR A 107 -34.08 -8.58 10.21
CA THR A 107 -33.47 -9.42 11.26
C THR A 107 -33.52 -8.71 12.62
N LYS A 108 -33.30 -9.47 13.70
CA LYS A 108 -32.84 -8.87 14.96
C LYS A 108 -31.56 -8.08 14.70
N GLN A 109 -31.49 -6.90 15.30
CA GLN A 109 -30.31 -6.04 15.21
C GLN A 109 -29.09 -6.74 15.82
N VAL A 110 -27.95 -6.60 15.16
CA VAL A 110 -26.63 -6.89 15.73
C VAL A 110 -25.76 -5.64 15.72
N SER A 111 -24.75 -5.63 16.56
CA SER A 111 -23.79 -4.53 16.63
C SER A 111 -22.38 -5.05 16.53
N ALA A 112 -21.51 -4.27 15.89
CA ALA A 112 -20.07 -4.47 15.94
C ALA A 112 -19.37 -3.12 16.03
N LYS A 113 -18.24 -3.10 16.72
CA LYS A 113 -17.38 -1.94 16.87
C LYS A 113 -16.06 -2.22 16.13
N PRO A 114 -15.86 -1.65 14.92
CA PRO A 114 -14.64 -1.82 14.16
C PRO A 114 -13.40 -1.43 14.97
N GLY A 115 -12.30 -2.13 14.71
CA GLY A 115 -11.09 -2.11 15.54
C GLY A 115 -10.93 -3.44 16.27
N SER A 116 -9.96 -4.23 15.85
CA SER A 116 -9.72 -5.57 16.36
C SER A 116 -9.33 -5.53 17.84
N SER A 117 -10.19 -6.06 18.72
CA SER A 117 -9.79 -6.55 20.03
C SER A 117 -9.66 -8.06 19.97
N SER A 118 -8.52 -8.57 19.51
CA SER A 118 -8.11 -9.95 19.81
C SER A 118 -6.76 -9.93 20.50
N SER A 119 -6.75 -10.18 21.81
CA SER A 119 -5.54 -10.41 22.61
C SER A 119 -5.00 -11.84 22.47
N ALA A 120 -5.33 -12.54 21.39
CA ALA A 120 -4.85 -13.89 21.15
C ALA A 120 -3.37 -13.85 20.77
N LYS A 121 -2.52 -14.48 21.59
CA LYS A 121 -1.10 -14.64 21.29
C LYS A 121 -0.98 -15.39 19.95
N LEU A 122 -0.42 -14.72 18.94
CA LEU A 122 -0.35 -15.30 17.61
C LEU A 122 0.64 -16.46 17.55
N ASP A 123 1.84 -16.29 18.11
CA ASP A 123 2.91 -17.28 18.07
C ASP A 123 3.90 -17.09 19.23
N GLU A 124 4.71 -18.11 19.52
CA GLU A 124 5.88 -18.02 20.40
C GLU A 124 7.03 -18.85 19.85
N ASP A 125 8.24 -18.28 19.84
CA ASP A 125 9.47 -19.03 19.62
C ASP A 125 10.29 -19.02 20.91
N SER A 126 10.58 -20.21 21.42
CA SER A 126 11.34 -20.43 22.66
C SER A 126 12.76 -20.96 22.41
N THR A 127 13.18 -21.15 21.16
CA THR A 127 14.48 -21.76 20.81
C THR A 127 15.38 -20.80 20.06
N SER A 128 16.58 -20.57 20.59
CA SER A 128 17.60 -19.76 19.90
C SER A 128 18.18 -20.53 18.69
N PRO A 129 18.38 -19.88 17.52
CA PRO A 129 18.11 -18.47 17.22
C PRO A 129 16.62 -18.19 16.94
N TYR A 130 16.03 -17.28 17.73
CA TYR A 130 14.59 -16.99 17.70
C TYR A 130 14.15 -16.45 16.33
N SER A 131 13.37 -17.24 15.59
CA SER A 131 12.88 -17.02 14.23
C SER A 131 11.41 -17.46 14.11
N PRO A 132 10.44 -16.65 14.62
CA PRO A 132 9.03 -17.02 14.57
C PRO A 132 8.54 -17.10 13.11
N ASN A 133 8.17 -18.31 12.67
CA ASN A 133 7.91 -18.64 11.25
C ASN A 133 6.42 -18.88 10.94
N ARG A 134 5.54 -17.96 11.36
CA ARG A 134 4.12 -18.05 10.98
C ARG A 134 3.85 -17.47 9.60
N GLN A 135 3.41 -18.35 8.72
CA GLN A 135 2.85 -18.03 7.41
C GLN A 135 1.40 -17.51 7.56
N ASN A 136 1.00 -16.59 6.68
CA ASN A 136 -0.39 -16.14 6.49
C ASN A 136 -1.00 -15.27 7.61
N ILE A 137 -0.24 -14.32 8.17
CA ILE A 137 -0.74 -13.31 9.12
C ILE A 137 -1.64 -12.30 8.38
N GLN A 138 -2.83 -12.01 8.93
CA GLN A 138 -3.83 -11.12 8.34
C GLN A 138 -3.36 -9.66 8.32
N ALA A 139 -3.95 -8.80 7.47
CA ALA A 139 -3.72 -7.37 7.53
C ALA A 139 -4.31 -6.78 8.84
N ASP A 140 -3.44 -6.46 9.81
CA ASP A 140 -3.78 -5.79 11.07
C ASP A 140 -2.54 -5.19 11.75
N SER A 141 -2.73 -4.46 12.84
CA SER A 141 -1.65 -4.07 13.75
C SER A 141 -1.42 -5.16 14.80
N TYR A 142 -0.19 -5.69 14.86
CA TYR A 142 0.24 -6.69 15.82
C TYR A 142 1.27 -6.13 16.79
N SER A 143 1.24 -6.61 18.03
CA SER A 143 2.24 -6.27 19.05
C SER A 143 3.19 -7.44 19.24
N LEU A 144 4.47 -7.23 18.93
CA LEU A 144 5.55 -8.16 19.24
C LEU A 144 6.18 -7.81 20.59
N THR A 145 6.35 -8.80 21.45
CA THR A 145 7.10 -8.68 22.71
C THR A 145 8.07 -9.84 22.82
N ALA A 146 9.30 -9.59 23.27
CA ALA A 146 10.23 -10.63 23.68
C ALA A 146 10.07 -10.90 25.18
N LYS A 147 10.19 -12.16 25.60
CA LYS A 147 10.15 -12.54 27.02
C LYS A 147 11.41 -13.33 27.36
N SER A 148 12.18 -12.84 28.32
CA SER A 148 13.30 -13.58 28.90
C SER A 148 12.86 -14.29 30.18
N ILE A 149 13.50 -15.42 30.46
CA ILE A 149 13.39 -16.17 31.71
C ILE A 149 14.82 -16.44 32.18
N ASP A 150 15.16 -16.06 33.41
CA ASP A 150 16.47 -16.39 34.00
C ASP A 150 16.51 -17.82 34.58
N ASN A 151 17.68 -18.21 35.09
CA ASN A 151 17.91 -19.52 35.71
C ASN A 151 17.09 -19.77 36.98
N ASP A 152 16.54 -18.71 37.59
CA ASP A 152 15.72 -18.76 38.80
C ASP A 152 14.21 -18.66 38.48
N GLY A 153 13.86 -18.62 37.17
CA GLY A 153 12.49 -18.57 36.68
C GLY A 153 11.87 -17.17 36.65
N ALA A 154 12.64 -16.11 36.97
CA ALA A 154 12.17 -14.74 36.90
C ALA A 154 11.99 -14.34 35.43
N LYS A 155 10.90 -13.61 35.15
CA LYS A 155 10.44 -13.29 33.80
C LYS A 155 10.53 -11.79 33.57
N ALA A 156 11.17 -11.36 32.48
CA ALA A 156 11.08 -9.98 32.00
C ALA A 156 10.48 -9.97 30.59
N THR A 157 9.61 -9.01 30.31
CA THR A 157 9.00 -8.83 28.97
C THR A 157 9.46 -7.49 28.41
N SER A 158 9.91 -7.47 27.16
CA SER A 158 10.29 -6.24 26.48
C SER A 158 9.09 -5.30 26.32
N SER A 159 9.36 -4.02 26.10
CA SER A 159 8.34 -3.13 25.53
C SER A 159 7.78 -3.73 24.25
N ALA A 160 6.47 -3.57 24.03
CA ALA A 160 5.82 -4.02 22.81
C ALA A 160 6.29 -3.19 21.62
N ARG A 161 6.61 -3.85 20.51
CA ARG A 161 6.78 -3.23 19.19
C ARG A 161 5.53 -3.49 18.37
N THR A 162 4.88 -2.42 17.91
CA THR A 162 3.76 -2.55 16.98
C THR A 162 4.27 -2.71 15.56
N ILE A 163 3.86 -3.77 14.90
CA ILE A 163 3.99 -3.94 13.44
C ILE A 163 2.59 -3.74 12.84
N SER A 164 2.49 -3.05 11.72
CA SER A 164 1.21 -2.88 11.02
C SER A 164 1.29 -3.51 9.64
N ILE A 165 0.38 -4.44 9.37
CA ILE A 165 0.20 -5.07 8.07
C ILE A 165 -1.01 -4.39 7.42
N GLY A 166 -0.79 -3.51 6.43
CA GLY A 166 -1.85 -2.69 5.81
C GLY A 166 -2.72 -3.44 4.80
N ALA A 167 -3.89 -2.87 4.46
CA ALA A 167 -4.68 -3.27 3.28
C ALA A 167 -4.05 -2.69 2.01
N GLY A 168 -2.76 -2.93 1.77
CA GLY A 168 -2.08 -2.25 0.67
C GLY A 168 -2.42 -2.81 -0.70
N LYS A 169 -1.85 -2.16 -1.70
CA LYS A 169 -2.04 -2.42 -3.13
C LYS A 169 -2.11 -3.93 -3.43
N LEU A 170 -3.06 -4.33 -4.26
CA LEU A 170 -3.23 -5.73 -4.64
C LEU A 170 -2.13 -6.15 -5.61
N VAL A 171 -1.44 -7.25 -5.32
CA VAL A 171 -0.43 -7.87 -6.19
C VAL A 171 -0.92 -9.25 -6.60
N LEU A 172 -0.79 -9.57 -7.88
CA LEU A 172 -0.95 -10.94 -8.36
C LEU A 172 0.41 -11.63 -8.39
N LEU A 173 0.56 -12.74 -7.66
CA LEU A 173 1.68 -13.65 -7.79
C LEU A 173 1.24 -14.86 -8.62
N VAL A 174 1.88 -15.05 -9.77
CA VAL A 174 1.71 -16.23 -10.63
C VAL A 174 2.87 -17.18 -10.33
N SER A 175 2.53 -18.42 -9.97
CA SER A 175 3.47 -19.47 -9.56
C SER A 175 3.10 -20.79 -10.24
N GLY A 176 4.01 -21.76 -10.27
CA GLY A 176 3.71 -23.09 -10.85
C GLY A 176 2.61 -23.89 -10.12
N SER A 177 2.17 -23.43 -8.96
CA SER A 177 1.07 -24.02 -8.21
C SER A 177 0.42 -23.01 -7.28
N ALA A 178 -0.86 -23.22 -6.94
CA ALA A 178 -1.56 -22.45 -5.92
C ALA A 178 -0.98 -22.72 -4.51
N THR A 179 -0.39 -23.90 -4.29
CA THR A 179 0.40 -24.21 -3.10
C THR A 179 1.85 -23.82 -3.38
N LEU A 180 2.28 -22.70 -2.80
CA LEU A 180 3.60 -22.13 -3.03
C LEU A 180 4.72 -23.05 -2.51
N ASN A 181 5.83 -23.11 -3.26
CA ASN A 181 7.08 -23.65 -2.74
C ASN A 181 7.70 -22.70 -1.70
N THR A 182 8.83 -23.10 -1.09
CA THR A 182 9.47 -22.29 -0.03
C THR A 182 9.90 -20.91 -0.52
N ALA A 183 10.51 -20.81 -1.71
CA ALA A 183 11.00 -19.56 -2.27
C ALA A 183 9.85 -18.59 -2.60
N ASP A 184 8.81 -19.10 -3.27
CA ASP A 184 7.61 -18.31 -3.58
C ASP A 184 6.88 -17.86 -2.30
N SER A 185 6.86 -18.70 -1.27
CA SER A 185 6.29 -18.36 0.04
C SER A 185 7.07 -17.22 0.71
N LEU A 186 8.40 -17.24 0.64
CA LEU A 186 9.25 -16.15 1.14
C LEU A 186 9.01 -14.85 0.38
N VAL A 187 8.91 -14.92 -0.94
CA VAL A 187 8.59 -13.73 -1.76
C VAL A 187 7.21 -13.18 -1.41
N LYS A 188 6.19 -14.03 -1.31
CA LYS A 188 4.86 -13.61 -0.84
C LYS A 188 4.93 -12.95 0.54
N GLN A 189 5.65 -13.54 1.49
CA GLN A 189 5.83 -12.98 2.83
C GLN A 189 6.50 -11.61 2.78
N ARG A 190 7.56 -11.46 1.96
CA ARG A 190 8.27 -10.20 1.78
C ARG A 190 7.36 -9.12 1.20
N LEU A 191 6.55 -9.45 0.20
CA LEU A 191 5.55 -8.53 -0.37
C LEU A 191 4.53 -8.07 0.66
N VAL A 192 4.05 -8.97 1.52
CA VAL A 192 3.15 -8.61 2.63
C VAL A 192 3.82 -7.68 3.63
N LEU A 193 5.10 -7.91 3.95
CA LEU A 193 5.90 -7.01 4.79
C LEU A 193 6.13 -5.63 4.15
N MET A 194 6.18 -5.57 2.82
CA MET A 194 6.19 -4.31 2.06
C MET A 194 4.82 -3.64 2.00
N GLY A 195 3.80 -4.24 2.61
CA GLY A 195 2.44 -3.70 2.70
C GLY A 195 1.49 -4.18 1.60
N PHE A 196 1.90 -5.05 0.68
CA PHE A 196 1.01 -5.52 -0.39
C PHE A 196 0.04 -6.60 0.08
N SER A 197 -1.15 -6.60 -0.52
CA SER A 197 -2.08 -7.74 -0.43
C SER A 197 -1.87 -8.67 -1.62
N VAL A 198 -1.43 -9.91 -1.38
CA VAL A 198 -1.02 -10.83 -2.46
C VAL A 198 -2.10 -11.88 -2.76
N SER A 199 -2.62 -11.87 -3.98
CA SER A 199 -3.42 -12.96 -4.55
C SER A 199 -2.53 -13.91 -5.34
N VAL A 200 -2.63 -15.21 -5.09
CA VAL A 200 -1.84 -16.25 -5.78
C VAL A 200 -2.68 -16.95 -6.84
N LYS A 201 -2.09 -17.21 -8.00
CA LYS A 201 -2.67 -18.05 -9.06
C LYS A 201 -1.63 -19.03 -9.57
N ALA A 202 -2.04 -20.29 -9.73
CA ALA A 202 -1.27 -21.26 -10.50
C ALA A 202 -1.21 -20.82 -11.98
N ASP A 203 -0.10 -21.07 -12.65
CA ASP A 203 0.15 -20.76 -14.05
C ASP A 203 -0.93 -21.27 -15.03
N ASP A 204 -1.40 -22.50 -14.81
CA ASP A 204 -2.47 -23.15 -15.57
C ASP A 204 -3.84 -22.48 -15.37
N GLN A 205 -4.06 -21.87 -14.21
CA GLN A 205 -5.30 -21.14 -13.87
C GLN A 205 -5.21 -19.63 -14.08
N ALA A 206 -4.02 -19.08 -14.29
CA ALA A 206 -3.79 -17.65 -14.42
C ALA A 206 -4.26 -17.17 -15.80
N THR A 207 -4.93 -16.02 -15.82
CA THR A 207 -5.40 -15.33 -17.03
C THR A 207 -5.01 -13.86 -17.00
N SER A 208 -5.00 -13.20 -18.16
CA SER A 208 -4.75 -11.76 -18.25
C SER A 208 -5.75 -10.93 -17.43
N ALA A 209 -6.99 -11.41 -17.26
CA ALA A 209 -8.03 -10.74 -16.49
C ALA A 209 -7.72 -10.71 -14.98
N ASP A 210 -6.91 -11.63 -14.46
CA ASP A 210 -6.52 -11.64 -13.05
C ASP A 210 -5.66 -10.40 -12.68
N ALA A 211 -5.01 -9.78 -13.67
CA ALA A 211 -4.27 -8.53 -13.50
C ALA A 211 -5.17 -7.32 -13.23
N ASN A 212 -6.47 -7.39 -13.54
CA ASN A 212 -7.38 -6.26 -13.35
C ASN A 212 -7.45 -5.83 -11.88
N GLY A 213 -7.29 -4.52 -11.66
CA GLY A 213 -7.28 -3.92 -10.31
C GLY A 213 -6.04 -4.25 -9.47
N LYS A 214 -5.02 -4.91 -10.05
CA LYS A 214 -3.72 -5.13 -9.40
C LYS A 214 -2.82 -3.93 -9.66
N ALA A 215 -1.95 -3.63 -8.70
CA ALA A 215 -0.87 -2.65 -8.85
C ALA A 215 0.39 -3.25 -9.49
N LEU A 216 0.54 -4.56 -9.42
CA LEU A 216 1.68 -5.30 -9.97
C LEU A 216 1.27 -6.75 -10.21
N VAL A 217 1.72 -7.30 -11.34
CA VAL A 217 1.78 -8.75 -11.56
C VAL A 217 3.23 -9.19 -11.36
N ILE A 218 3.41 -10.27 -10.63
CA ILE A 218 4.69 -10.91 -10.39
C ILE A 218 4.62 -12.33 -10.94
N ILE A 219 5.57 -12.69 -11.80
CA ILE A 219 5.67 -14.01 -12.42
C ILE A 219 6.91 -14.71 -11.88
N SER A 220 6.70 -15.84 -11.20
CA SER A 220 7.78 -16.61 -10.60
C SER A 220 8.48 -17.54 -11.61
N ALA A 221 9.78 -17.78 -11.42
CA ALA A 221 10.51 -18.86 -12.07
C ALA A 221 9.91 -20.26 -11.82
N SER A 222 9.03 -20.42 -10.83
CA SER A 222 8.37 -21.70 -10.59
C SER A 222 7.28 -22.04 -11.61
N VAL A 223 6.88 -21.08 -12.45
CA VAL A 223 5.86 -21.31 -13.49
C VAL A 223 6.40 -22.19 -14.63
N ASP A 224 5.51 -22.90 -15.30
CA ASP A 224 5.73 -23.40 -16.64
C ASP A 224 5.54 -22.24 -17.65
N SER A 225 6.61 -21.89 -18.35
CA SER A 225 6.62 -20.81 -19.34
C SER A 225 5.61 -21.05 -20.47
N ASP A 226 5.37 -22.29 -20.88
CA ASP A 226 4.43 -22.60 -21.97
C ASP A 226 2.97 -22.33 -21.53
N LEU A 227 2.67 -22.56 -20.25
CA LEU A 227 1.35 -22.29 -19.69
C LEU A 227 1.11 -20.79 -19.48
N VAL A 228 2.14 -20.02 -19.12
CA VAL A 228 2.00 -18.56 -18.96
C VAL A 228 2.04 -17.86 -20.31
N SER A 229 3.04 -18.18 -21.14
CA SER A 229 3.31 -17.60 -22.45
C SER A 229 3.08 -16.08 -22.45
N THR A 230 2.32 -15.57 -23.42
CA THR A 230 2.09 -14.14 -23.63
C THR A 230 0.94 -13.56 -22.79
N LYS A 231 0.32 -14.32 -21.86
CA LYS A 231 -0.89 -13.90 -21.10
C LYS A 231 -0.74 -12.52 -20.47
N PHE A 232 0.42 -12.20 -19.93
CA PHE A 232 0.69 -10.94 -19.24
C PHE A 232 1.45 -9.90 -20.06
N ARG A 233 1.79 -10.18 -21.34
CA ARG A 233 2.57 -9.26 -22.19
C ARG A 233 1.89 -7.90 -22.35
N SER A 234 0.62 -7.93 -22.71
CA SER A 234 -0.15 -6.74 -23.10
C SER A 234 -1.02 -6.14 -21.99
N VAL A 235 -0.92 -6.64 -20.74
CA VAL A 235 -1.75 -6.10 -19.64
C VAL A 235 -1.33 -4.67 -19.30
N PRO A 236 -2.27 -3.74 -19.03
CA PRO A 236 -1.97 -2.34 -18.70
C PRO A 236 -1.51 -2.16 -17.24
N VAL A 237 -0.98 -3.22 -16.63
CA VAL A 237 -0.51 -3.28 -15.25
C VAL A 237 0.99 -3.56 -15.27
N PRO A 238 1.79 -2.99 -14.35
CA PRO A 238 3.20 -3.33 -14.24
C PRO A 238 3.42 -4.84 -14.08
N VAL A 239 4.51 -5.35 -14.66
CA VAL A 239 4.90 -6.77 -14.55
C VAL A 239 6.35 -6.87 -14.10
N LEU A 240 6.61 -7.68 -13.08
CA LEU A 240 7.94 -8.13 -12.70
C LEU A 240 8.02 -9.63 -13.00
N ASN A 241 8.91 -10.00 -13.90
CA ASN A 241 9.15 -11.38 -14.31
C ASN A 241 10.54 -11.82 -13.85
N TRP A 242 10.64 -12.98 -13.21
CA TRP A 242 11.92 -13.64 -12.96
C TRP A 242 12.00 -15.06 -13.52
N GLU A 243 11.16 -15.41 -14.49
CA GLU A 243 11.36 -16.59 -15.32
C GLU A 243 12.03 -16.19 -16.65
N SER A 244 13.26 -16.65 -16.89
CA SER A 244 14.03 -16.23 -18.07
C SER A 244 13.41 -16.73 -19.37
N ASN A 245 12.80 -17.92 -19.37
CA ASN A 245 12.09 -18.46 -20.54
C ASN A 245 10.82 -17.69 -20.91
N LEU A 246 10.43 -16.69 -20.12
CA LEU A 246 9.35 -15.76 -20.45
C LEU A 246 9.87 -14.38 -20.87
N PHE A 247 11.18 -14.12 -20.86
CA PHE A 247 11.69 -12.79 -21.24
C PHE A 247 11.35 -12.45 -22.69
N ASP A 248 11.52 -13.37 -23.62
CA ASP A 248 11.20 -13.17 -25.03
C ASP A 248 9.69 -13.15 -25.31
N ASP A 249 8.92 -14.05 -24.68
CA ASP A 249 7.46 -14.09 -24.76
C ASP A 249 6.84 -12.74 -24.33
N MET A 250 7.42 -12.13 -23.29
CA MET A 250 7.02 -10.82 -22.78
C MET A 250 7.59 -9.65 -23.60
N GLY A 251 8.43 -9.93 -24.60
CA GLY A 251 9.07 -8.97 -25.50
C GLY A 251 10.27 -8.25 -24.88
N MET A 252 10.77 -8.72 -23.73
CA MET A 252 11.80 -8.06 -22.93
C MET A 252 13.22 -8.32 -23.44
N THR A 253 13.42 -9.39 -24.20
CA THR A 253 14.67 -9.76 -24.88
C THR A 253 14.35 -10.27 -26.29
N ASP A 254 15.38 -10.54 -27.10
CA ASP A 254 15.25 -11.42 -28.26
C ASP A 254 15.05 -12.89 -27.83
N SER A 255 14.78 -13.78 -28.79
CA SER A 255 14.20 -15.11 -28.54
C SER A 255 15.19 -16.29 -28.55
N THR A 256 16.50 -16.05 -28.51
CA THR A 256 17.51 -17.11 -28.60
C THR A 256 18.05 -17.50 -27.23
N VAL A 257 17.62 -18.65 -26.69
CA VAL A 257 18.17 -19.21 -25.44
C VAL A 257 19.70 -19.31 -25.50
N GLY A 258 20.37 -18.91 -24.42
CA GLY A 258 21.84 -18.96 -24.29
C GLY A 258 22.59 -17.78 -24.92
N SER A 259 21.94 -17.05 -25.84
CA SER A 259 22.44 -15.78 -26.40
C SER A 259 21.72 -14.60 -25.78
N ASP A 260 20.39 -14.66 -25.75
CA ASP A 260 19.56 -13.50 -25.48
C ASP A 260 18.99 -13.53 -24.06
N TYR A 261 18.77 -14.72 -23.51
CA TYR A 261 18.42 -14.98 -22.13
C TYR A 261 18.84 -16.40 -21.76
N ASP A 262 19.17 -16.62 -20.50
CA ASP A 262 19.42 -17.95 -19.93
C ASP A 262 19.58 -17.84 -18.40
N ILE A 263 20.13 -18.88 -17.80
CA ILE A 263 20.49 -18.98 -16.40
C ILE A 263 22.02 -19.06 -16.28
N ASN A 264 22.59 -18.27 -15.38
CA ASN A 264 23.95 -18.50 -14.89
C ASN A 264 23.90 -19.46 -13.70
N ASP A 265 24.79 -20.45 -13.69
CA ASP A 265 24.95 -21.37 -12.55
C ASP A 265 26.05 -20.90 -11.59
N ASN A 266 25.87 -21.20 -10.31
CA ASN A 266 26.87 -21.00 -9.25
C ASN A 266 27.38 -19.55 -9.11
N VAL A 267 26.49 -18.58 -9.29
CA VAL A 267 26.78 -17.14 -9.11
C VAL A 267 26.38 -16.71 -7.71
N LYS A 268 27.14 -15.81 -7.09
CA LYS A 268 26.88 -15.32 -5.73
C LYS A 268 26.73 -13.79 -5.65
N ALA A 269 27.23 -13.09 -6.67
CA ALA A 269 27.28 -11.64 -6.70
C ALA A 269 26.85 -11.09 -8.07
N VAL A 270 26.43 -9.83 -8.06
CA VAL A 270 26.07 -9.05 -9.27
C VAL A 270 26.91 -7.78 -9.31
N GLN A 271 27.10 -7.22 -10.49
CA GLN A 271 27.75 -5.93 -10.67
C GLN A 271 26.68 -4.85 -10.90
N ILE A 272 26.54 -3.89 -9.98
CA ILE A 272 25.68 -2.72 -10.16
C ILE A 272 26.36 -1.77 -11.15
N VAL A 273 25.65 -1.44 -12.23
CA VAL A 273 26.11 -0.55 -13.31
C VAL A 273 25.36 0.78 -13.35
N ASN A 274 24.21 0.87 -12.68
CA ASN A 274 23.42 2.11 -12.58
C ASN A 274 23.03 2.39 -11.11
N PRO A 275 23.99 2.78 -10.25
CA PRO A 275 23.79 2.90 -8.81
C PRO A 275 22.84 4.03 -8.40
N ASP A 276 22.64 5.02 -9.27
CA ASP A 276 21.77 6.17 -9.00
C ASP A 276 20.29 5.86 -9.25
N HIS A 277 19.98 4.75 -9.92
CA HIS A 277 18.61 4.38 -10.24
C HIS A 277 17.88 3.73 -9.04
N ALA A 278 16.56 3.94 -8.95
CA ALA A 278 15.69 3.42 -7.88
C ALA A 278 15.93 1.95 -7.53
N MET A 279 15.98 1.14 -8.58
CA MET A 279 16.11 -0.31 -8.51
C MET A 279 17.47 -0.78 -8.00
N ALA A 280 18.50 0.09 -7.98
CA ALA A 280 19.80 -0.26 -7.41
C ALA A 280 19.78 -0.27 -5.87
N ALA A 281 18.69 0.18 -5.23
CA ALA A 281 18.54 0.20 -3.77
C ALA A 281 19.61 1.02 -3.02
N GLY A 282 20.32 1.92 -3.72
CA GLY A 282 21.47 2.66 -3.17
C GLY A 282 22.75 1.82 -3.08
N LEU A 283 22.75 0.62 -3.64
CA LEU A 283 23.92 -0.24 -3.77
C LEU A 283 24.75 0.17 -4.99
N SER A 284 26.03 -0.20 -4.98
CA SER A 284 26.95 0.09 -6.07
C SER A 284 28.03 -0.98 -6.18
N SER A 285 28.75 -1.01 -7.30
CA SER A 285 29.87 -1.94 -7.53
C SER A 285 29.44 -3.42 -7.46
N SER A 286 30.34 -4.31 -7.05
CA SER A 286 30.02 -5.73 -6.86
C SER A 286 29.27 -5.96 -5.54
N VAL A 287 28.09 -6.57 -5.63
CA VAL A 287 27.20 -6.84 -4.49
C VAL A 287 26.97 -8.33 -4.35
N THR A 288 27.18 -8.88 -3.15
CA THR A 288 26.88 -10.28 -2.83
C THR A 288 25.38 -10.42 -2.55
N VAL A 289 24.65 -11.08 -3.44
CA VAL A 289 23.18 -11.20 -3.36
C VAL A 289 22.71 -12.56 -2.84
N TYR A 290 23.55 -13.59 -2.89
CA TYR A 290 23.28 -14.90 -2.29
C TYR A 290 24.29 -15.24 -1.19
N THR A 291 23.87 -15.99 -0.18
CA THR A 291 24.74 -16.52 0.88
C THR A 291 25.69 -17.59 0.36
N ASP A 292 25.28 -18.33 -0.67
CA ASP A 292 26.04 -19.36 -1.37
C ASP A 292 25.87 -19.21 -2.90
N GLY A 293 26.67 -19.93 -3.69
CA GLY A 293 26.49 -19.93 -5.15
C GLY A 293 25.12 -20.49 -5.54
N GLY A 294 24.38 -19.76 -6.37
CA GLY A 294 23.04 -20.11 -6.81
C GLY A 294 22.81 -19.81 -8.28
N LYS A 295 21.59 -20.07 -8.76
CA LYS A 295 21.19 -19.77 -10.14
C LYS A 295 20.74 -18.32 -10.29
N MET A 296 21.14 -17.67 -11.37
CA MET A 296 20.67 -16.33 -11.72
C MET A 296 20.12 -16.26 -13.13
N ASN A 297 18.86 -15.88 -13.27
CA ASN A 297 18.29 -15.53 -14.56
C ASN A 297 18.98 -14.27 -15.12
N TRP A 298 19.25 -14.26 -16.42
CA TRP A 298 19.79 -13.10 -17.13
C TRP A 298 19.12 -12.92 -18.49
N GLY A 299 19.19 -11.70 -19.02
CA GLY A 299 18.75 -11.35 -20.36
C GLY A 299 19.67 -10.32 -21.01
N THR A 300 19.49 -10.10 -22.31
CA THR A 300 20.10 -9.05 -23.13
C THR A 300 18.97 -8.12 -23.61
N PRO A 301 18.49 -7.23 -22.73
CA PRO A 301 17.36 -6.40 -23.08
C PRO A 301 17.74 -5.37 -24.16
N GLY A 302 16.79 -5.04 -25.03
CA GLY A 302 16.99 -4.04 -26.08
C GLY A 302 17.36 -2.64 -25.55
N THR A 303 17.83 -1.76 -26.41
CA THR A 303 18.47 -0.47 -26.05
C THR A 303 17.60 0.52 -25.27
N ASN A 304 16.28 0.32 -25.22
CA ASN A 304 15.37 1.17 -24.44
C ASN A 304 15.18 0.69 -22.99
N ALA A 305 15.84 -0.41 -22.61
CA ALA A 305 15.84 -0.90 -21.25
C ALA A 305 16.77 -0.08 -20.36
N ILE A 306 16.37 0.06 -19.12
CA ILE A 306 17.19 0.57 -18.03
C ILE A 306 17.92 -0.63 -17.42
N THR A 307 19.23 -0.72 -17.67
CA THR A 307 20.12 -1.72 -17.07
C THR A 307 20.52 -1.27 -15.66
N ILE A 308 20.36 -2.14 -14.66
CA ILE A 308 20.66 -1.85 -13.25
C ILE A 308 21.86 -2.64 -12.77
N ALA A 309 21.85 -3.95 -13.04
CA ALA A 309 22.88 -4.87 -12.61
C ALA A 309 23.15 -5.93 -13.68
N THR A 310 24.41 -6.33 -13.80
CA THR A 310 24.87 -7.37 -14.72
C THR A 310 25.53 -8.52 -13.95
N THR A 311 25.80 -9.60 -14.66
CA THR A 311 26.64 -10.69 -14.15
C THR A 311 28.05 -10.15 -13.91
N THR A 312 28.69 -10.53 -12.81
CA THR A 312 30.07 -10.09 -12.53
C THR A 312 31.01 -10.58 -13.62
N GLY A 313 31.70 -9.65 -14.29
CA GLY A 313 32.63 -9.95 -15.38
C GLY A 313 31.99 -10.16 -16.76
N ASP A 314 30.67 -10.02 -16.88
CA ASP A 314 29.94 -10.08 -18.16
C ASP A 314 28.86 -9.00 -18.20
N GLU A 315 29.14 -7.90 -18.89
CA GLU A 315 28.24 -6.75 -19.02
C GLU A 315 27.07 -7.00 -19.97
N ALA A 316 27.15 -8.01 -20.85
CA ALA A 316 26.07 -8.34 -21.76
C ALA A 316 24.92 -9.07 -21.05
N ARG A 317 25.24 -9.85 -20.00
CA ARG A 317 24.26 -10.60 -19.22
C ARG A 317 23.66 -9.74 -18.11
N VAL A 318 22.53 -9.12 -18.41
CA VAL A 318 21.82 -8.24 -17.48
C VAL A 318 20.91 -9.05 -16.57
N VAL A 319 21.05 -8.86 -15.26
CA VAL A 319 20.35 -9.65 -14.23
C VAL A 319 19.29 -8.82 -13.49
N VAL A 320 19.36 -7.49 -13.58
CA VAL A 320 18.27 -6.59 -13.16
C VAL A 320 18.12 -5.51 -14.21
N PHE A 321 16.93 -5.43 -14.81
CA PHE A 321 16.60 -4.42 -15.81
C PHE A 321 15.12 -4.10 -15.82
N GLY A 322 14.76 -2.99 -16.46
CA GLY A 322 13.35 -2.69 -16.70
C GLY A 322 13.08 -1.75 -17.85
N TYR A 323 11.82 -1.68 -18.25
CA TYR A 323 11.30 -0.78 -19.27
C TYR A 323 10.29 0.15 -18.62
N GLU A 324 10.37 1.45 -18.93
CA GLU A 324 9.34 2.42 -18.57
C GLU A 324 8.06 2.19 -19.37
N SER A 325 6.92 2.69 -18.86
CA SER A 325 5.68 2.70 -19.65
C SER A 325 5.89 3.45 -20.97
N GLY A 326 5.45 2.85 -22.08
CA GLY A 326 5.61 3.36 -23.43
C GLY A 326 6.97 3.07 -24.07
N ALA A 327 7.97 2.58 -23.34
CA ALA A 327 9.27 2.23 -23.91
C ALA A 327 9.13 1.08 -24.93
N ALA A 328 9.84 1.18 -26.05
CA ALA A 328 9.80 0.16 -27.09
C ALA A 328 10.52 -1.12 -26.63
N MET A 329 9.79 -2.23 -26.70
CA MET A 329 10.21 -3.62 -26.47
C MET A 329 10.08 -4.39 -27.78
N GLN A 330 10.40 -5.69 -27.79
CA GLN A 330 10.22 -6.51 -28.99
C GLN A 330 8.74 -6.65 -29.36
N GLY A 331 8.38 -6.12 -30.52
CA GLY A 331 7.03 -6.20 -31.10
C GLY A 331 5.93 -5.42 -30.35
N ILE A 332 6.25 -4.65 -29.29
CA ILE A 332 5.27 -3.89 -28.50
C ILE A 332 5.95 -2.71 -27.78
N ASN A 333 5.20 -1.64 -27.49
CA ASN A 333 5.61 -0.68 -26.47
C ASN A 333 5.09 -1.15 -25.11
N ALA A 334 5.92 -1.10 -24.07
CA ALA A 334 5.57 -1.50 -22.72
C ALA A 334 4.26 -0.84 -22.24
N PRO A 335 3.15 -1.58 -22.05
CA PRO A 335 1.87 -0.99 -21.64
C PRO A 335 1.95 -0.31 -20.26
N ALA A 336 2.77 -0.86 -19.38
CA ALA A 336 3.19 -0.31 -18.10
C ALA A 336 4.62 -0.80 -17.85
N ARG A 337 5.23 -0.42 -16.71
CA ARG A 337 6.59 -0.86 -16.37
C ARG A 337 6.76 -2.37 -16.48
N ARG A 338 7.91 -2.81 -17.00
CA ARG A 338 8.32 -4.22 -17.09
C ARG A 338 9.66 -4.37 -16.40
N VAL A 339 9.82 -5.39 -15.56
CA VAL A 339 11.08 -5.64 -14.83
C VAL A 339 11.49 -7.08 -15.00
N GLY A 340 12.75 -7.30 -15.40
CA GLY A 340 13.42 -8.60 -15.36
C GLY A 340 14.32 -8.68 -14.13
N LEU A 341 14.27 -9.79 -13.41
CA LEU A 341 14.99 -9.97 -12.15
C LEU A 341 15.74 -11.31 -12.08
N PHE A 342 16.86 -11.32 -11.37
CA PHE A 342 17.84 -12.40 -11.30
C PHE A 342 17.41 -13.68 -10.56
N LEU A 343 16.32 -13.67 -9.78
CA LEU A 343 15.91 -14.82 -8.96
C LEU A 343 15.56 -16.03 -9.81
N ASN A 344 15.79 -17.23 -9.29
CA ASN A 344 15.34 -18.50 -9.86
C ASN A 344 14.45 -19.27 -8.84
N ILE A 345 14.12 -20.53 -9.12
CA ILE A 345 13.07 -21.31 -8.43
C ILE A 345 13.31 -21.42 -6.92
N THR A 346 14.56 -21.50 -6.47
CA THR A 346 14.89 -21.79 -5.05
C THR A 346 15.63 -20.65 -4.35
N GLU A 347 16.14 -19.69 -5.11
CA GLU A 347 17.19 -18.77 -4.66
C GLU A 347 16.70 -17.69 -3.71
N ALA A 348 15.38 -17.47 -3.58
CA ALA A 348 14.86 -16.59 -2.54
C ALA A 348 15.22 -17.09 -1.12
N ASN A 349 15.50 -18.38 -0.94
CA ASN A 349 15.94 -18.97 0.33
C ASN A 349 17.36 -18.55 0.76
N THR A 350 18.20 -18.15 -0.20
CA THR A 350 19.61 -17.84 0.02
C THR A 350 19.93 -16.36 -0.19
N LEU A 351 18.92 -15.50 -0.40
CA LEU A 351 19.13 -14.07 -0.56
C LEU A 351 19.76 -13.44 0.69
N THR A 352 20.80 -12.64 0.47
CA THR A 352 21.35 -11.72 1.48
C THR A 352 20.38 -10.55 1.71
N GLU A 353 20.67 -9.71 2.71
CA GLU A 353 19.92 -8.46 2.90
C GLU A 353 20.00 -7.55 1.66
N ASP A 354 21.16 -7.47 1.01
CA ASP A 354 21.35 -6.71 -0.23
C ASP A 354 20.58 -7.31 -1.41
N GLY A 355 20.55 -8.65 -1.52
CA GLY A 355 19.74 -9.34 -2.52
C GLY A 355 18.24 -9.04 -2.35
N TRP A 356 17.75 -9.07 -1.10
CA TRP A 356 16.39 -8.62 -0.79
C TRP A 356 16.18 -7.13 -1.05
N ALA A 357 17.16 -6.27 -0.80
CA ALA A 357 17.06 -4.84 -1.07
C ALA A 357 16.85 -4.56 -2.58
N LEU A 358 17.57 -5.27 -3.45
CA LEU A 358 17.37 -5.18 -4.91
C LEU A 358 15.96 -5.66 -5.33
N PHE A 359 15.51 -6.81 -4.81
CA PHE A 359 14.15 -7.30 -5.05
C PHE A 359 13.09 -6.27 -4.63
N GLU A 360 13.20 -5.74 -3.42
CA GLU A 360 12.24 -4.78 -2.90
C GLU A 360 12.26 -3.45 -3.69
N ALA A 361 13.44 -3.02 -4.14
CA ALA A 361 13.59 -1.82 -4.95
C ALA A 361 12.96 -1.99 -6.34
N ALA A 362 13.15 -3.16 -6.96
CA ALA A 362 12.49 -3.54 -8.21
C ALA A 362 10.96 -3.55 -8.07
N VAL A 363 10.43 -4.19 -7.02
CA VAL A 363 8.98 -4.21 -6.73
C VAL A 363 8.45 -2.80 -6.51
N ARG A 364 9.13 -1.96 -5.73
CA ARG A 364 8.71 -0.57 -5.50
C ARG A 364 8.67 0.23 -6.80
N TRP A 365 9.75 0.19 -7.58
CA TRP A 365 9.83 0.92 -8.84
C TRP A 365 8.74 0.48 -9.84
N ALA A 366 8.49 -0.83 -9.95
CA ALA A 366 7.45 -1.34 -10.84
C ALA A 366 6.02 -0.98 -10.38
N SER A 367 5.73 -1.11 -9.09
CA SER A 367 4.36 -0.98 -8.53
C SER A 367 3.97 0.44 -8.12
N GLU A 368 4.93 1.35 -8.03
CA GLU A 368 4.67 2.77 -7.88
C GLU A 368 4.23 3.33 -9.24
N SER A 369 3.11 4.04 -9.23
CA SER A 369 2.63 4.76 -10.41
C SER A 369 3.66 5.79 -10.85
N ASP A 370 3.59 6.21 -12.11
CA ASP A 370 4.14 7.47 -12.66
C ASP A 370 3.50 8.71 -11.98
N SER A 371 3.32 8.63 -10.67
CA SER A 371 2.81 9.67 -9.80
C SER A 371 3.67 10.91 -9.98
N GLU A 372 3.06 11.92 -10.55
CA GLU A 372 3.71 13.20 -10.76
C GLU A 372 3.65 14.01 -9.46
N VAL A 373 4.82 14.48 -9.03
CA VAL A 373 4.96 15.43 -7.92
C VAL A 373 5.02 16.83 -8.52
N LEU A 374 4.15 17.73 -8.05
CA LEU A 374 4.33 19.16 -8.29
C LEU A 374 5.37 19.66 -7.29
N TYR A 375 6.50 20.13 -7.78
CA TYR A 375 7.58 20.68 -6.98
C TYR A 375 7.58 22.20 -7.11
N VAL A 376 7.09 22.88 -6.08
CA VAL A 376 7.02 24.34 -6.01
C VAL A 376 8.32 24.86 -5.41
N ALA A 377 9.06 25.69 -6.15
CA ALA A 377 10.32 26.26 -5.71
C ALA A 377 10.37 27.75 -6.05
N GLY A 378 11.17 28.54 -5.34
CA GLY A 378 11.30 30.00 -5.62
C GLY A 378 11.94 30.34 -6.97
N ARG A 379 12.30 29.32 -7.77
CA ARG A 379 12.70 29.42 -9.17
C ARG A 379 12.82 28.05 -9.81
N THR A 380 12.61 27.98 -11.12
CA THR A 380 12.81 26.74 -11.91
C THR A 380 14.28 26.33 -12.05
N SER A 381 15.21 27.28 -11.93
CA SER A 381 16.65 26.98 -11.82
C SER A 381 17.00 26.55 -10.40
N LEU A 382 16.84 25.24 -10.14
CA LEU A 382 16.90 24.65 -8.80
C LEU A 382 18.25 24.88 -8.08
N SER A 383 18.17 25.19 -6.78
CA SER A 383 19.33 25.22 -5.89
C SER A 383 19.96 23.83 -5.74
N ALA A 384 21.12 23.73 -5.07
CA ALA A 384 21.75 22.44 -4.81
C ALA A 384 20.86 21.53 -3.94
N ALA A 385 20.17 22.09 -2.93
CA ALA A 385 19.27 21.34 -2.08
C ALA A 385 18.00 20.90 -2.82
N ASP A 386 17.38 21.82 -3.57
CA ASP A 386 16.21 21.49 -4.40
C ASP A 386 16.54 20.39 -5.41
N ARG A 387 17.69 20.51 -6.07
CA ARG A 387 18.15 19.51 -7.04
C ARG A 387 18.43 18.15 -6.38
N ALA A 388 18.95 18.13 -5.16
CA ALA A 388 19.13 16.88 -4.41
C ALA A 388 17.79 16.18 -4.14
N VAL A 389 16.76 16.94 -3.74
CA VAL A 389 15.41 16.38 -3.58
C VAL A 389 14.77 15.99 -4.89
N TYR A 390 14.88 16.82 -5.93
CA TYR A 390 14.42 16.48 -7.28
C TYR A 390 15.01 15.14 -7.72
N HIS A 391 16.34 14.98 -7.62
CA HIS A 391 17.01 13.74 -7.99
C HIS A 391 16.59 12.57 -7.11
N ARG A 392 16.38 12.78 -5.80
CA ARG A 392 15.85 11.74 -4.92
C ARG A 392 14.46 11.30 -5.35
N LEU A 393 13.57 12.23 -5.67
CA LEU A 393 12.21 11.91 -6.12
C LEU A 393 12.23 11.17 -7.47
N THR A 394 13.00 11.66 -8.45
CA THR A 394 13.13 11.00 -9.75
C THR A 394 13.78 9.63 -9.63
N SER A 395 14.79 9.49 -8.76
CA SER A 395 15.41 8.19 -8.47
C SER A 395 14.53 7.29 -7.62
N ARG A 396 13.34 7.73 -7.18
CA ARG A 396 12.28 6.86 -6.65
C ARG A 396 11.19 6.57 -7.67
N GLY A 397 11.36 6.99 -8.92
CA GLY A 397 10.42 6.74 -10.02
C GLY A 397 9.30 7.78 -10.11
N TYR A 398 9.41 8.92 -9.43
CA TYR A 398 8.44 10.00 -9.58
C TYR A 398 8.75 10.86 -10.80
N LYS A 399 7.71 11.19 -11.56
CA LYS A 399 7.76 12.34 -12.48
C LYS A 399 7.71 13.59 -11.61
N VAL A 400 8.56 14.57 -11.88
CA VAL A 400 8.63 15.79 -11.08
C VAL A 400 8.47 17.00 -11.99
N SER A 401 7.37 17.72 -11.80
CA SER A 401 7.11 18.99 -12.52
C SER A 401 7.43 20.14 -11.61
N VAL A 402 8.47 20.90 -11.98
CA VAL A 402 8.93 22.06 -11.23
C VAL A 402 8.15 23.28 -11.68
N VAL A 403 7.60 24.02 -10.72
CA VAL A 403 6.94 25.30 -10.95
C VAL A 403 7.57 26.37 -10.06
N ASP A 404 7.71 27.56 -10.63
CA ASP A 404 8.11 28.76 -9.90
C ASP A 404 6.99 29.16 -8.91
N ASP A 405 7.31 29.54 -7.69
CA ASP A 405 6.33 29.81 -6.64
C ASP A 405 5.41 31.00 -6.98
N ASP A 406 5.95 32.00 -7.68
CA ASP A 406 5.23 33.14 -8.24
C ASP A 406 4.17 32.70 -9.27
N LEU A 407 4.46 31.65 -10.04
CA LEU A 407 3.59 31.14 -11.10
C LEU A 407 2.66 30.03 -10.63
N ALA A 408 2.98 29.38 -9.51
CA ALA A 408 2.22 28.26 -8.99
C ALA A 408 0.79 28.67 -8.62
N THR A 409 -0.15 27.77 -8.89
CA THR A 409 -1.58 27.90 -8.60
C THR A 409 -2.14 26.61 -8.00
N SER A 410 -3.31 26.67 -7.36
CA SER A 410 -3.99 25.49 -6.84
C SER A 410 -4.34 24.47 -7.93
N SER A 411 -4.61 24.92 -9.16
CA SER A 411 -4.90 24.04 -10.31
C SER A 411 -3.71 23.19 -10.76
N ASP A 412 -2.47 23.64 -10.50
CA ASP A 412 -1.28 22.85 -10.85
C ASP A 412 -1.18 21.55 -10.04
N ALA A 413 -1.89 21.49 -8.90
CA ALA A 413 -2.00 20.29 -8.08
C ALA A 413 -2.94 19.24 -8.70
N GLU A 414 -3.81 19.60 -9.65
CA GLU A 414 -4.76 18.66 -10.23
C GLU A 414 -4.06 17.49 -10.94
N GLY A 415 -4.50 16.27 -10.63
CA GLY A 415 -3.90 15.04 -11.17
C GLY A 415 -2.52 14.69 -10.60
N LYS A 416 -1.95 15.53 -9.74
CA LYS A 416 -0.67 15.25 -9.06
C LYS A 416 -0.89 14.31 -7.88
N ALA A 417 0.14 13.53 -7.56
CA ALA A 417 0.13 12.63 -6.41
C ALA A 417 0.54 13.33 -5.10
N LEU A 418 1.32 14.40 -5.21
CA LEU A 418 1.85 15.17 -4.09
C LEU A 418 2.20 16.58 -4.59
N VAL A 419 1.90 17.58 -3.77
CA VAL A 419 2.52 18.90 -3.87
C VAL A 419 3.67 18.95 -2.86
N MET A 420 4.87 19.27 -3.32
CA MET A 420 6.05 19.48 -2.49
C MET A 420 6.45 20.95 -2.56
N ILE A 421 6.39 21.65 -1.43
CA ILE A 421 6.67 23.09 -1.34
C ILE A 421 8.06 23.30 -0.80
N SER A 422 8.87 24.05 -1.56
CA SER A 422 10.28 24.21 -1.24
C SER A 422 10.56 25.30 -0.21
N ALA A 423 11.60 25.17 0.64
CA ALA A 423 12.13 26.23 1.51
C ALA A 423 12.68 27.41 0.70
N THR A 424 13.07 27.17 -0.55
CA THR A 424 13.42 28.27 -1.45
C THR A 424 12.21 29.08 -1.90
N SER A 425 10.98 28.62 -1.62
CA SER A 425 9.75 29.35 -1.96
C SER A 425 9.45 30.41 -0.89
N SER A 426 8.92 31.54 -1.33
CA SER A 426 8.46 32.60 -0.44
C SER A 426 7.10 32.24 0.15
N ALA A 427 7.04 32.12 1.48
CA ALA A 427 5.77 31.94 2.20
C ALA A 427 4.74 33.02 1.86
N ALA A 428 5.18 34.27 1.67
CA ALA A 428 4.30 35.38 1.28
C ALA A 428 3.71 35.24 -0.14
N VAL A 429 4.44 34.60 -1.04
CA VAL A 429 4.01 34.36 -2.44
C VAL A 429 3.11 33.15 -2.52
N VAL A 430 3.53 32.03 -1.92
CA VAL A 430 2.76 30.78 -1.95
C VAL A 430 1.51 30.91 -1.09
N ASN A 431 1.63 31.47 0.11
CA ASN A 431 0.53 31.75 1.04
C ASN A 431 -0.42 30.52 1.14
N ASN A 432 -1.72 30.74 0.97
CA ASN A 432 -2.75 29.73 1.07
C ASN A 432 -3.06 29.01 -0.25
N LYS A 433 -2.28 29.19 -1.33
CA LYS A 433 -2.54 28.58 -2.66
C LYS A 433 -2.81 27.08 -2.59
N PHE A 434 -2.12 26.37 -1.68
CA PHE A 434 -2.21 24.92 -1.52
C PHE A 434 -2.93 24.48 -0.23
N LEU A 435 -3.63 25.38 0.45
CA LEU A 435 -4.37 25.08 1.68
C LEU A 435 -5.48 24.04 1.43
N ASP A 436 -6.35 24.35 0.46
CA ASP A 436 -7.62 23.62 0.23
C ASP A 436 -7.53 22.49 -0.82
N VAL A 437 -6.35 22.25 -1.40
CA VAL A 437 -6.21 21.25 -2.47
C VAL A 437 -6.49 19.83 -1.95
N ALA A 438 -7.24 19.04 -2.73
CA ALA A 438 -7.57 17.66 -2.39
C ALA A 438 -6.40 16.67 -2.60
N VAL A 439 -5.21 17.19 -2.88
CA VAL A 439 -3.97 16.44 -3.07
C VAL A 439 -3.11 16.55 -1.80
N PRO A 440 -2.35 15.51 -1.42
CA PRO A 440 -1.41 15.61 -0.31
C PRO A 440 -0.42 16.77 -0.51
N VAL A 441 -0.05 17.42 0.60
CA VAL A 441 0.95 18.50 0.60
C VAL A 441 2.05 18.14 1.59
N LEU A 442 3.30 18.23 1.15
CA LEU A 442 4.48 18.15 2.00
C LEU A 442 5.26 19.47 1.87
N SER A 443 5.48 20.15 2.99
CA SER A 443 6.30 21.36 3.03
C SER A 443 7.56 21.12 3.85
N TRP A 444 8.68 21.58 3.31
CA TRP A 444 9.91 21.82 4.08
C TRP A 444 10.23 23.32 4.21
N GLU A 445 9.29 24.20 3.83
CA GLU A 445 9.34 25.62 4.16
C GLU A 445 8.68 25.85 5.53
N ALA A 446 9.43 26.39 6.49
CA ALA A 446 8.95 26.52 7.87
C ALA A 446 7.85 27.58 8.01
N TYR A 447 8.00 28.70 7.31
CA TYR A 447 7.16 29.90 7.46
C TYR A 447 5.87 29.86 6.66
N ILE A 448 5.61 28.77 5.91
CA ILE A 448 4.32 28.53 5.26
C ILE A 448 3.42 27.59 6.07
N LEU A 449 3.94 27.00 7.16
CA LEU A 449 3.20 25.97 7.89
C LEU A 449 1.89 26.49 8.49
N ASP A 450 1.85 27.74 8.93
CA ASP A 450 0.62 28.39 9.41
C ASP A 450 -0.31 28.80 8.26
N ASP A 451 0.22 29.27 7.13
CA ASP A 451 -0.56 29.56 5.91
C ASP A 451 -1.24 28.30 5.35
N LEU A 452 -0.62 27.13 5.52
CA LEU A 452 -1.17 25.81 5.21
C LEU A 452 -2.09 25.25 6.32
N GLY A 453 -2.34 26.04 7.38
CA GLY A 453 -3.16 25.66 8.53
C GLY A 453 -2.54 24.56 9.39
N MET A 454 -1.27 24.20 9.19
CA MET A 454 -0.61 23.08 9.86
C MET A 454 -0.12 23.43 11.26
N THR A 455 0.03 24.71 11.56
CA THR A 455 0.35 25.27 12.88
C THR A 455 -0.53 26.49 13.13
N ASN A 456 -0.54 27.02 14.37
CA ASN A 456 -1.23 28.27 14.63
C ASN A 456 -0.44 29.45 14.02
N SER A 457 -1.13 30.51 13.60
CA SER A 457 -0.55 31.76 13.10
C SER A 457 0.14 32.56 14.21
N SER A 458 1.30 32.08 14.66
CA SER A 458 2.14 32.70 15.69
C SER A 458 3.60 32.39 15.39
N SER A 459 4.47 33.40 15.53
CA SER A 459 5.92 33.26 15.37
C SER A 459 6.57 32.29 16.38
N THR A 460 5.83 31.84 17.40
CA THR A 460 6.26 30.81 18.36
C THR A 460 5.84 29.40 17.96
N SER A 461 5.03 29.25 16.92
CA SER A 461 4.46 27.97 16.49
C SER A 461 5.19 27.34 15.30
N LEU A 462 6.17 28.02 14.72
CA LEU A 462 6.99 27.54 13.62
C LEU A 462 8.32 28.28 13.58
N GLY A 463 9.29 27.74 12.84
CA GLY A 463 10.52 28.45 12.52
C GLY A 463 11.65 27.52 12.15
N VAL A 464 12.87 28.06 12.21
CA VAL A 464 14.09 27.35 11.86
C VAL A 464 15.04 27.34 13.07
N ALA A 465 15.66 26.19 13.34
CA ALA A 465 16.69 26.03 14.36
C ALA A 465 18.04 25.76 13.70
N SER A 466 19.02 26.63 13.91
CA SER A 466 20.38 26.47 13.39
C SER A 466 21.23 25.57 14.29
N GLY A 467 22.38 25.13 13.78
CA GLY A 467 23.37 24.38 14.57
C GLY A 467 23.02 22.91 14.78
N GLN A 468 22.00 22.40 14.10
CA GLN A 468 21.44 21.07 14.30
C GLN A 468 22.17 20.03 13.45
N THR A 469 22.24 18.80 13.95
CA THR A 469 22.63 17.61 13.18
C THR A 469 21.77 16.40 13.48
N GLN A 470 21.00 16.46 14.58
CA GLN A 470 20.31 15.31 15.15
C GLN A 470 18.85 15.64 15.48
N VAL A 471 18.01 14.62 15.40
CA VAL A 471 16.62 14.64 15.85
C VAL A 471 16.36 13.53 16.84
N THR A 472 15.31 13.63 17.64
CA THR A 472 14.80 12.54 18.46
C THR A 472 13.51 12.01 17.87
N ILE A 473 13.49 10.74 17.49
CA ILE A 473 12.28 10.06 17.01
C ILE A 473 11.39 9.77 18.22
N VAL A 474 10.24 10.45 18.29
CA VAL A 474 9.28 10.34 19.40
C VAL A 474 8.16 9.35 19.11
N ASN A 475 7.99 8.93 17.85
CA ASN A 475 6.96 7.96 17.47
C ASN A 475 7.45 6.98 16.39
N SER A 476 8.35 6.08 16.80
CA SER A 476 9.00 5.10 15.93
C SER A 476 8.06 4.04 15.34
N SER A 477 6.86 3.88 15.91
CA SER A 477 5.87 2.91 15.43
C SER A 477 5.14 3.34 14.15
N ARG A 478 5.23 4.62 13.77
CA ARG A 478 4.50 5.18 12.64
C ARG A 478 5.29 5.01 11.34
N PRO A 479 4.61 4.80 10.20
CA PRO A 479 5.29 4.64 8.90
C PRO A 479 6.27 5.77 8.56
N MET A 480 5.93 7.03 8.89
CA MET A 480 6.78 8.20 8.69
C MET A 480 8.12 8.16 9.45
N ALA A 481 8.26 7.31 10.47
CA ALA A 481 9.54 7.13 11.16
C ALA A 481 10.54 6.28 10.34
N GLY A 482 10.11 5.67 9.24
CA GLY A 482 10.99 4.88 8.37
C GLY A 482 11.67 3.70 9.08
N GLY A 483 11.08 3.19 10.18
CA GLY A 483 11.69 2.16 11.03
C GLY A 483 12.78 2.67 11.98
N LEU A 484 13.11 3.96 11.95
CA LEU A 484 14.08 4.58 12.85
C LEU A 484 13.50 4.81 14.24
N SER A 485 14.38 4.87 15.23
CA SER A 485 14.02 5.14 16.63
C SER A 485 15.16 5.81 17.39
N GLY A 486 14.85 6.41 18.53
CA GLY A 486 15.84 7.10 19.37
C GLY A 486 16.38 8.38 18.73
N THR A 487 17.56 8.81 19.16
CA THR A 487 18.25 9.98 18.58
C THR A 487 19.01 9.58 17.33
N ARG A 488 18.76 10.27 16.22
CA ARG A 488 19.38 10.00 14.91
C ARG A 488 20.12 11.23 14.41
N THR A 489 21.32 11.03 13.92
CA THR A 489 22.05 12.05 13.14
C THR A 489 21.49 12.04 11.73
N LEU A 490 21.03 13.17 11.22
CA LEU A 490 20.46 13.29 9.86
C LEU A 490 21.38 14.03 8.90
N TYR A 491 22.15 15.00 9.42
CA TYR A 491 23.07 15.80 8.62
C TYR A 491 24.51 15.36 8.83
N THR A 492 25.30 15.36 7.76
CA THR A 492 26.75 15.08 7.81
C THR A 492 27.57 16.26 8.36
N ALA A 493 26.98 17.45 8.41
CA ALA A 493 27.53 18.67 8.99
C ALA A 493 26.44 19.46 9.73
N SER A 494 26.84 20.41 10.58
CA SER A 494 25.90 21.29 11.28
C SER A 494 25.10 22.13 10.28
N GLY A 495 23.77 22.16 10.45
CA GLY A 495 22.86 22.85 9.55
C GLY A 495 21.61 23.36 10.27
N SER A 496 20.63 23.78 9.48
CA SER A 496 19.35 24.30 9.97
C SER A 496 18.22 23.28 9.82
N MET A 497 17.30 23.25 10.78
CA MET A 497 16.11 22.41 10.72
C MET A 497 14.83 23.23 10.87
N ALA A 498 13.92 23.08 9.90
CA ALA A 498 12.55 23.59 10.03
C ALA A 498 11.81 22.85 11.15
N TRP A 499 10.97 23.56 11.89
CA TRP A 499 10.14 23.01 12.95
C TRP A 499 8.78 23.69 13.01
N GLY A 500 7.81 22.98 13.57
CA GLY A 500 6.47 23.47 13.88
C GLY A 500 5.97 22.98 15.23
N VAL A 501 4.94 23.64 15.75
CA VAL A 501 4.15 23.24 16.92
C VAL A 501 2.75 22.91 16.41
N PRO A 502 2.55 21.69 15.89
CA PRO A 502 1.28 21.32 15.29
C PRO A 502 0.22 21.06 16.38
N GLY A 503 -1.04 21.20 15.98
CA GLY A 503 -2.22 20.94 16.79
C GLY A 503 -2.30 19.48 17.31
N THR A 504 -3.24 19.24 18.22
CA THR A 504 -3.33 17.97 18.97
C THR A 504 -3.68 16.75 18.14
N SER A 505 -4.32 16.91 16.99
CA SER A 505 -4.65 15.81 16.07
C SER A 505 -3.46 15.36 15.22
N ALA A 506 -2.36 16.14 15.20
CA ALA A 506 -1.20 15.85 14.39
C ALA A 506 -0.44 14.62 14.88
N ILE A 507 0.02 13.82 13.93
CA ILE A 507 0.94 12.71 14.19
C ILE A 507 2.35 13.30 14.25
N LYS A 508 2.90 13.41 15.46
CA LYS A 508 4.28 13.87 15.71
C LYS A 508 5.24 12.68 15.61
N ILE A 509 6.29 12.81 14.78
CA ILE A 509 7.24 11.73 14.47
C ILE A 509 8.61 11.98 15.08
N ALA A 510 9.13 13.20 14.90
CA ALA A 510 10.45 13.59 15.40
C ALA A 510 10.44 15.02 15.92
N THR A 511 11.26 15.28 16.93
CA THR A 511 11.51 16.62 17.48
C THR A 511 12.99 16.98 17.35
N LEU A 512 13.33 18.25 17.58
CA LEU A 512 14.72 18.60 17.86
C LEU A 512 15.21 17.81 19.06
N LYS A 513 16.51 17.46 19.05
CA LYS A 513 17.15 16.69 20.12
C LYS A 513 17.09 17.42 21.46
N ASP A 514 17.36 18.73 21.44
CA ASP A 514 17.51 19.55 22.64
C ASP A 514 16.24 20.38 22.96
N ASP A 515 15.18 20.24 22.17
CA ASP A 515 13.90 20.93 22.39
C ASP A 515 12.73 20.08 21.86
N SER A 516 12.10 19.33 22.76
CA SER A 516 10.97 18.44 22.42
C SER A 516 9.67 19.16 22.10
N SER A 517 9.59 20.49 22.34
CA SER A 517 8.43 21.28 21.96
C SER A 517 8.39 21.57 20.45
N LYS A 518 9.55 21.52 19.79
CA LYS A 518 9.74 21.81 18.37
C LYS A 518 9.72 20.52 17.55
N VAL A 519 8.62 20.29 16.84
CA VAL A 519 8.40 19.09 16.04
C VAL A 519 8.93 19.32 14.64
N VAL A 520 9.87 18.48 14.21
CA VAL A 520 10.55 18.60 12.92
C VAL A 520 10.01 17.63 11.86
N ILE A 521 9.27 16.60 12.28
CA ILE A 521 8.50 15.77 11.36
C ILE A 521 7.12 15.54 11.96
N PHE A 522 6.09 15.95 11.25
CA PHE A 522 4.71 15.73 11.64
C PHE A 522 3.78 15.68 10.44
N GLY A 523 2.58 15.14 10.64
CA GLY A 523 1.55 15.23 9.63
C GLY A 523 0.13 15.03 10.13
N TYR A 524 -0.82 15.39 9.27
CA TYR A 524 -2.26 15.26 9.48
C TYR A 524 -2.83 14.26 8.49
N GLU A 525 -3.65 13.32 8.98
CA GLU A 525 -4.45 12.45 8.11
C GLU A 525 -5.54 13.27 7.40
N LYS A 526 -6.04 12.78 6.26
CA LYS A 526 -7.22 13.39 5.63
C LYS A 526 -8.39 13.43 6.62
N GLY A 527 -9.03 14.59 6.75
CA GLY A 527 -10.13 14.84 7.69
C GLY A 527 -9.67 15.10 9.14
N ALA A 528 -8.36 15.09 9.43
CA ALA A 528 -7.89 15.44 10.76
C ALA A 528 -8.04 16.94 11.01
N ALA A 529 -8.45 17.32 12.22
CA ALA A 529 -8.64 18.71 12.62
C ALA A 529 -7.32 19.48 12.63
N MET A 530 -7.20 20.49 11.78
CA MET A 530 -6.12 21.47 11.76
C MET A 530 -6.60 22.79 12.37
N PRO A 531 -5.71 23.71 12.77
CA PRO A 531 -6.07 25.10 13.05
C PRO A 531 -7.07 25.68 12.02
N GLY A 532 -8.30 25.93 12.47
CA GLY A 532 -9.35 26.57 11.66
C GLY A 532 -10.04 25.70 10.59
N MET A 533 -9.61 24.45 10.34
CA MET A 533 -10.17 23.60 9.28
C MET A 533 -9.93 22.11 9.50
N GLU A 534 -10.43 21.26 8.60
CA GLU A 534 -10.01 19.85 8.50
C GLU A 534 -9.06 19.69 7.32
N ALA A 535 -8.08 18.79 7.44
CA ALA A 535 -7.11 18.51 6.38
C ALA A 535 -7.81 17.92 5.13
N PRO A 536 -7.83 18.61 3.97
CA PRO A 536 -8.51 18.12 2.75
C PRO A 536 -7.90 16.83 2.19
N ALA A 537 -6.59 16.69 2.38
CA ALA A 537 -5.80 15.49 2.16
C ALA A 537 -4.64 15.48 3.18
N ARG A 538 -3.75 14.49 3.13
CA ARG A 538 -2.60 14.45 4.05
C ARG A 538 -1.76 15.71 3.95
N ARG A 539 -1.28 16.19 5.10
CA ARG A 539 -0.39 17.36 5.23
C ARG A 539 0.85 16.96 6.01
N VAL A 540 2.05 17.28 5.52
CA VAL A 540 3.31 16.91 6.16
C VAL A 540 4.25 18.12 6.27
N GLY A 541 4.77 18.36 7.46
CA GLY A 541 5.88 19.28 7.71
C GLY A 541 7.15 18.46 7.98
N ILE A 542 8.27 18.82 7.35
CA ILE A 542 9.53 18.07 7.46
C ILE A 542 10.73 18.98 7.73
N PHE A 543 11.73 18.42 8.41
CA PHE A 543 12.88 19.06 9.07
C PHE A 543 13.86 19.83 8.19
N LEU A 544 13.72 19.78 6.87
CA LEU A 544 14.71 20.32 5.95
C LEU A 544 14.58 21.85 5.81
N ASN A 545 15.60 22.47 5.23
CA ASN A 545 15.67 23.91 4.99
C ASN A 545 16.53 24.19 3.72
N ASP A 546 16.74 25.46 3.38
CA ASP A 546 17.31 26.01 2.14
C ASP A 546 18.49 25.26 1.49
N ILE A 547 19.44 24.72 2.28
CA ILE A 547 20.69 24.14 1.75
C ILE A 547 20.95 22.71 2.23
N GLU A 548 20.20 22.23 3.22
CA GLU A 548 20.57 21.07 4.01
C GLU A 548 20.31 19.72 3.32
N ALA A 549 19.49 19.67 2.27
CA ALA A 549 19.15 18.43 1.58
C ALA A 549 20.38 17.69 1.04
N SER A 550 21.37 18.41 0.51
CA SER A 550 22.62 17.82 0.04
C SER A 550 23.52 17.26 1.16
N SER A 551 23.25 17.64 2.42
CA SER A 551 23.99 17.16 3.58
C SER A 551 23.34 15.96 4.27
N LEU A 552 22.20 15.48 3.75
CA LEU A 552 21.50 14.33 4.31
C LEU A 552 22.32 13.05 4.21
N ASN A 553 22.40 12.32 5.32
CA ASN A 553 22.88 10.94 5.32
C ASN A 553 21.74 9.95 4.99
N SER A 554 22.03 8.66 5.10
CA SER A 554 21.06 7.59 4.83
C SER A 554 19.81 7.68 5.70
N ASP A 555 19.92 8.00 6.99
CA ASP A 555 18.78 8.15 7.90
C ASP A 555 17.90 9.35 7.50
N GLY A 556 18.52 10.48 7.18
CA GLY A 556 17.82 11.68 6.74
C GLY A 556 17.00 11.43 5.48
N TRP A 557 17.62 10.78 4.49
CA TRP A 557 16.90 10.37 3.28
C TRP A 557 15.83 9.30 3.53
N LEU A 558 16.04 8.41 4.50
CA LEU A 558 15.04 7.40 4.88
C LEU A 558 13.79 8.04 5.49
N LEU A 559 13.96 9.05 6.35
CA LEU A 559 12.85 9.83 6.90
C LEU A 559 12.13 10.65 5.83
N PHE A 560 12.88 11.27 4.91
CA PHE A 560 12.32 11.97 3.76
C PHE A 560 11.44 11.04 2.90
N ASP A 561 11.98 9.88 2.50
CA ASP A 561 11.24 8.90 1.69
C ASP A 561 10.03 8.33 2.43
N ALA A 562 10.13 8.13 3.75
CA ALA A 562 9.02 7.68 4.57
C ALA A 562 7.89 8.73 4.66
N ALA A 563 8.25 10.01 4.79
CA ALA A 563 7.31 11.12 4.79
C ALA A 563 6.58 11.28 3.45
N VAL A 564 7.31 11.19 2.34
CA VAL A 564 6.74 11.23 0.97
C VAL A 564 5.77 10.06 0.74
N ARG A 565 6.16 8.83 1.07
CA ARG A 565 5.29 7.64 0.94
C ARG A 565 4.04 7.77 1.80
N TRP A 566 4.21 8.14 3.06
CA TRP A 566 3.08 8.33 3.96
C TRP A 566 2.13 9.42 3.45
N ALA A 567 2.62 10.56 2.99
CA ALA A 567 1.76 11.62 2.43
C ALA A 567 0.87 11.08 1.30
N LYS A 568 1.42 10.19 0.46
CA LYS A 568 0.76 9.62 -0.71
C LYS A 568 -0.14 8.41 -0.47
N GLY A 569 -0.27 7.92 0.77
CA GLY A 569 -1.07 6.70 1.02
C GLY A 569 -0.30 5.38 0.90
N GLN A 570 1.02 5.41 0.88
CA GLN A 570 1.88 4.27 0.57
C GLN A 570 2.58 3.69 1.80
#